data_AF-A0A846ECC1-F1
#
_entry.id   AF-A0A846ECC1-F1
#
_cell.length_a   1.000
_cell.length_b   1.000
_cell.length_c   1.000
_cell.angle_alpha   90.00
_cell.angle_beta   90.00
_cell.angle_gamma   90.00
#
_symmetry.space_group_name_H-M   'P 1'
#
loop_
_entity.id
_entity.type
_entity.pdbx_description
1 polymer ?
#
loop_
_entity_poly.entity_id
_entity_poly.type
_entity_poly.pdbx_seq_one_letter_code
_entity_poly.pdbx_strand_id
1 'polypeptide(L)'
;MASTPENSELSSGLAALKQKDYQSAIAHLEQVCQLELDLSRVERAQIGLVTAYAQVGDREKAIAIAQTLIHSRNPRSATWE
;
A
#
# COMPACT_ATOMS: atom_id res chain seq x y z
N MET A 1 5.34 -27.58 4.04
CA MET A 1 4.22 -26.78 4.55
C MET A 1 4.75 -25.37 4.80
N ALA A 2 4.77 -24.53 3.77
CA ALA A 2 5.21 -23.14 3.90
C ALA A 2 3.94 -22.29 3.93
N SER A 3 3.54 -21.86 5.13
CA SER A 3 2.49 -20.88 5.31
C SER A 3 2.99 -19.59 4.67
N THR A 4 2.47 -19.25 3.50
CA THR A 4 2.81 -18.00 2.80
C THR A 4 2.38 -16.83 3.68
N PRO A 5 3.32 -16.02 4.21
CA PRO A 5 3.01 -14.84 5.04
C PRO A 5 2.17 -13.80 4.29
N GLU A 6 2.21 -13.88 2.97
CA GLU A 6 1.60 -13.05 1.94
C GLU A 6 0.11 -12.72 2.16
N ASN A 7 -0.70 -13.65 2.66
CA ASN A 7 -2.14 -13.41 2.86
C ASN A 7 -2.47 -12.80 4.24
N SER A 8 -1.58 -12.98 5.23
CA SER A 8 -1.79 -12.46 6.59
C SER A 8 -1.45 -10.98 6.68
N GLU A 9 -0.42 -10.52 5.99
CA GLU A 9 0.05 -9.13 6.13
C GLU A 9 -0.93 -8.13 5.51
N LEU A 10 -1.52 -8.42 4.34
CA LEU A 10 -2.54 -7.55 3.73
C LEU A 10 -3.81 -7.46 4.59
N SER A 11 -4.23 -8.61 5.13
CA SER A 11 -5.37 -8.69 6.04
C SER A 11 -5.10 -7.97 7.36
N SER A 12 -3.88 -8.08 7.89
CA SER A 12 -3.42 -7.42 9.12
C SER A 12 -3.32 -5.91 8.94
N GLY A 13 -2.81 -5.44 7.80
CA GLY A 13 -2.77 -4.03 7.45
C GLY A 13 -4.17 -3.40 7.38
N LEU A 14 -5.13 -4.10 6.75
CA LEU A 14 -6.54 -3.68 6.72
C LEU A 14 -7.22 -3.73 8.09
N ALA A 15 -6.89 -4.72 8.93
CA ALA A 15 -7.39 -4.79 10.29
C ALA A 15 -6.85 -3.65 11.15
N ALA A 16 -5.56 -3.31 11.01
CA ALA A 16 -4.93 -2.19 11.69
C ALA A 16 -5.56 -0.84 11.27
N LEU A 17 -5.89 -0.66 9.98
CA LEU A 17 -6.67 0.50 9.50
C LEU A 17 -8.02 0.63 10.22
N LYS A 18 -8.74 -0.48 10.42
CA LYS A 18 -10.02 -0.47 11.17
C LYS A 18 -9.83 -0.14 12.64
N GLN A 19 -8.71 -0.57 13.24
CA GLN A 19 -8.35 -0.26 14.62
C GLN A 19 -7.83 1.17 14.80
N LYS A 20 -7.77 1.98 13.73
CA LYS A 20 -7.10 3.29 13.68
C LYS A 20 -5.61 3.23 14.03
N ASP A 21 -5.03 2.03 13.97
CA ASP A 21 -3.60 1.84 14.10
C ASP A 21 -2.96 2.01 12.71
N TYR A 22 -2.88 3.27 12.30
CA TYR A 22 -2.36 3.62 10.99
C TYR A 22 -0.87 3.32 10.87
N GLN A 23 -0.10 3.39 11.97
CA GLN A 23 1.33 3.10 11.97
C GLN A 23 1.61 1.61 11.72
N SER A 24 0.92 0.72 12.44
CA SER A 24 1.03 -0.72 12.21
C SER A 24 0.48 -1.09 10.83
N ALA A 25 -0.62 -0.46 10.39
CA ALA A 25 -1.16 -0.66 9.06
C ALA A 25 -0.14 -0.33 7.96
N ILE A 26 0.57 0.80 8.11
CA ILE A 26 1.61 1.21 7.16
C ILE A 26 2.72 0.16 7.09
N ALA A 27 3.24 -0.30 8.23
CA ALA A 27 4.32 -1.28 8.25
C ALA A 27 3.93 -2.59 7.55
N HIS A 28 2.75 -3.14 7.87
CA HIS A 28 2.25 -4.36 7.23
C HIS A 28 2.02 -4.18 5.73
N LEU A 29 1.42 -3.06 5.30
CA LEU A 29 1.11 -2.82 3.89
C LEU A 29 2.36 -2.48 3.07
N GLU A 30 3.37 -1.81 3.63
CA GLU A 30 4.66 -1.60 2.97
C GLU A 30 5.40 -2.92 2.77
N GLN A 31 5.36 -3.81 3.76
CA GLN A 31 5.97 -5.13 3.65
C GLN A 31 5.30 -5.97 2.55
N VAL A 32 3.97 -5.93 2.44
CA VAL A 32 3.23 -6.54 1.32
C VAL A 32 3.67 -5.93 -0.01
N CYS A 33 3.80 -4.61 -0.08
CA CYS A 33 4.21 -3.91 -1.30
C CYS A 33 5.64 -4.28 -1.76
N GLN A 34 6.53 -4.67 -0.83
CA GLN A 34 7.90 -5.09 -1.15
C GLN A 34 8.03 -6.60 -1.44
N LEU A 35 7.24 -7.43 -0.76
CA LEU A 35 7.34 -8.89 -0.85
C LEU A 35 6.42 -9.48 -1.93
N GLU A 36 5.27 -8.88 -2.20
CA GLU A 36 4.34 -9.37 -3.22
C GLU A 36 4.82 -9.00 -4.62
N LEU A 37 4.90 -10.00 -5.49
CA LEU A 37 5.04 -9.81 -6.94
C LEU A 37 3.69 -9.64 -7.65
N ASP A 38 2.60 -9.90 -6.94
CA ASP A 38 1.25 -9.89 -7.49
C ASP A 38 0.73 -8.45 -7.55
N LEU A 39 0.80 -7.84 -8.73
CA LEU A 39 0.42 -6.44 -8.96
C LEU A 39 -0.96 -6.10 -8.38
N SER A 40 -1.94 -7.00 -8.50
CA SER A 40 -3.29 -6.76 -7.96
C SER A 40 -3.31 -6.66 -6.43
N ARG A 41 -2.45 -7.40 -5.74
CA ARG A 41 -2.31 -7.33 -4.27
C ARG A 41 -1.49 -6.12 -3.85
N VAL A 42 -0.41 -5.83 -4.55
CA VAL A 42 0.39 -4.61 -4.36
C VAL A 42 -0.49 -3.37 -4.51
N GLU A 43 -1.33 -3.31 -5.54
CA GLU A 43 -2.28 -2.21 -5.76
C GLU A 43 -3.24 -2.03 -4.57
N ARG A 44 -3.82 -3.13 -4.06
CA ARG A 44 -4.70 -3.09 -2.88
C ARG A 44 -3.94 -2.62 -1.62
N ALA A 45 -2.70 -3.08 -1.44
CA ALA A 45 -1.88 -2.67 -0.31
C ALA A 45 -1.54 -1.18 -0.37
N GLN A 46 -1.16 -0.68 -1.56
CA GLN A 46 -0.89 0.73 -1.81
C GLN A 46 -2.12 1.62 -1.59
N ILE A 47 -3.32 1.20 -2.02
CA ILE A 47 -4.57 1.93 -1.72
C ILE A 47 -4.80 2.02 -0.19
N GLY A 48 -4.51 0.93 0.53
CA GLY A 48 -4.53 0.91 1.99
C GLY A 48 -3.52 1.90 2.60
N LEU A 49 -2.29 1.96 2.05
CA LEU A 49 -1.24 2.88 2.49
C LEU A 49 -1.63 4.34 2.27
N VAL A 50 -2.15 4.69 1.09
CA VAL A 50 -2.62 6.05 0.77
C VAL A 50 -3.67 6.48 1.79
N THR A 51 -4.59 5.57 2.14
CA THR A 51 -5.62 5.82 3.15
C THR A 51 -5.02 5.99 4.55
N ALA A 52 -4.07 5.13 4.93
CA ALA A 52 -3.38 5.21 6.22
C ALA A 52 -2.63 6.55 6.38
N TYR A 53 -1.80 6.90 5.40
CA TYR A 53 -1.02 8.13 5.40
C TYR A 53 -1.92 9.38 5.38
N ALA A 54 -3.02 9.35 4.62
CA ALA A 54 -3.99 10.45 4.64
C ALA A 54 -4.64 10.65 6.02
N GLN A 55 -4.86 9.57 6.77
CA GLN A 55 -5.43 9.62 8.13
C GLN A 55 -4.41 10.07 9.18
N VAL A 56 -3.13 9.73 9.00
CA VAL A 56 -2.02 10.21 9.87
C VAL A 56 -1.72 11.70 9.63
N GLY A 57 -2.24 12.27 8.54
CA GLY A 57 -2.00 13.67 8.15
C GLY A 57 -0.83 13.83 7.16
N ASP A 58 -0.20 12.72 6.76
CA ASP A 58 0.97 12.68 5.89
C ASP A 58 0.52 12.63 4.42
N ARG A 59 -0.13 13.72 3.96
CA ARG A 59 -0.70 13.80 2.61
C ARG A 59 0.35 13.72 1.51
N GLU A 60 1.56 14.22 1.77
CA GLU A 60 2.65 14.20 0.79
C GLU A 60 3.03 12.77 0.43
N LYS A 61 3.21 11.90 1.45
CA LYS A 61 3.45 10.46 1.24
C LYS A 61 2.26 9.78 0.58
N ALA A 62 1.04 10.10 0.99
CA ALA A 62 -0.16 9.54 0.37
C ALA A 62 -0.23 9.85 -1.14
N ILE A 63 0.08 11.10 -1.53
CA ILE A 63 0.11 11.51 -2.94
C ILE A 63 1.24 10.81 -3.68
N ALA A 64 2.45 10.74 -3.11
CA ALA A 64 3.58 10.06 -3.74
C ALA A 64 3.26 8.60 -4.07
N ILE A 65 2.68 7.86 -3.11
CA ILE A 65 2.27 6.46 -3.31
C ILE A 65 1.15 6.36 -4.36
N ALA A 66 0.15 7.25 -4.32
CA ALA A 66 -0.91 7.27 -5.32
C ALA A 66 -0.37 7.57 -6.73
N GLN A 67 0.61 8.47 -6.86
CA GLN A 67 1.28 8.75 -8.13
C GLN A 67 2.06 7.53 -8.62
N THR A 68 2.79 6.84 -7.73
CA THR A 68 3.54 5.64 -8.11
C THR A 68 2.59 4.51 -8.56
N LEU A 69 1.43 4.37 -7.89
CA LEU A 69 0.37 3.44 -8.26
C LEU A 69 -0.16 3.73 -9.67
N ILE A 70 -0.47 5.01 -9.97
CA ILE A 70 -0.96 5.43 -11.29
C ILE A 70 0.11 5.20 -12.37
N HIS A 71 1.37 5.54 -12.09
CA HIS A 71 2.50 5.31 -12.98
C HIS A 71 2.75 3.83 -13.27
N SER A 72 2.69 2.98 -12.25
CA SER A 72 2.87 1.53 -12.39
C SER A 72 1.74 0.91 -13.21
N ARG A 73 0.52 1.42 -13.07
CA ARG A 73 -0.67 0.93 -13.78
C ARG A 73 -0.75 1.45 -15.22
N ASN A 74 -0.14 2.60 -15.48
CA ASN A 74 -0.13 3.24 -16.79
C ASN A 74 1.28 3.75 -17.12
N PRO A 75 2.17 2.92 -17.69
CA PRO A 75 3.51 3.35 -18.11
C PRO A 75 3.49 4.41 -19.23
N ARG A 76 2.31 4.81 -19.73
CA ARG A 76 2.15 5.64 -20.93
C ARG A 76 1.98 7.15 -20.66
N SER A 77 1.96 7.61 -19.40
CA SER A 77 1.76 9.04 -19.08
C SER A 77 2.89 9.68 -18.28
N ALA A 78 4.08 9.08 -18.25
CA ALA A 78 5.28 9.68 -17.66
C ALA A 78 5.99 10.67 -18.61
N THR A 79 5.25 11.58 -19.25
CA THR A 79 5.87 12.78 -19.82
C THR A 79 5.70 13.87 -18.79
N TRP A 80 6.78 14.13 -18.05
CA TRP A 80 6.91 15.31 -17.21
C TRP A 80 7.22 16.47 -18.15
N GLU A 81 6.29 17.39 -18.35
CA GLU A 81 6.58 18.76 -18.80
C GLU A 81 6.34 19.73 -17.63
#